data_AF-A0A2P6JRJ7-F1
#
_entry.id   AF-A0A2P6JRJ7-F1
#
_cell.length_a   1.000
_cell.length_b   1.000
_cell.length_c   1.000
_cell.angle_alpha   90.00
_cell.angle_beta   90.00
_cell.angle_gamma   90.00
#
_symmetry.space_group_name_H-M   'P 1'
#
loop_
_entity.id
_entity.type
_entity.pdbx_description
1 polymer ?
#
loop_
_entity_poly.entity_id
_entity_poly.type
_entity_poly.pdbx_seq_one_letter_code
_entity_poly.pdbx_strand_id
1 'polypeptide(L)'
;MQQRTAGTKQRGAASIEFAFVFILVFMLFYGIVGYVIPLLLLSSYNEISAEAVRASLLIPTNQENYPDQVRQTVQTVIDESWLGARSDSWKNQCEGYESGYVTFSTDTISVCIAHNNPKQIIPPITLFGWTFPQLPDALIGEARIQLR
;
A
#
# COMPACT_ATOMS: atom_id res chain seq x y z
N MET A 1 69.98 -6.57 -20.69
CA MET A 1 69.33 -5.74 -19.65
C MET A 1 67.82 -5.83 -19.86
N GLN A 2 67.09 -6.39 -18.89
CA GLN A 2 65.65 -6.67 -18.94
C GLN A 2 64.84 -5.39 -18.72
N GLN A 3 64.08 -4.95 -19.73
CA GLN A 3 63.09 -3.89 -19.58
C GLN A 3 61.85 -4.44 -18.86
N ARG A 4 61.64 -3.98 -17.61
CA ARG A 4 60.39 -4.20 -16.88
C ARG A 4 59.37 -3.15 -17.35
N THR A 5 58.34 -3.58 -18.05
CA THR A 5 57.15 -2.77 -18.32
C THR A 5 56.41 -2.50 -17.02
N ALA A 6 56.40 -1.25 -16.57
CA ALA A 6 55.63 -0.82 -15.41
C ALA A 6 54.13 -0.91 -15.75
N GLY A 7 53.44 -1.89 -15.16
CA GLY A 7 51.99 -2.00 -15.25
C GLY A 7 51.34 -0.77 -14.62
N THR A 8 50.71 0.06 -15.44
CA THR A 8 49.98 1.25 -15.00
C THR A 8 48.77 0.81 -14.16
N LYS A 9 48.81 1.09 -12.85
CA LYS A 9 47.65 0.91 -11.95
C LYS A 9 46.56 1.91 -12.33
N GLN A 10 45.59 1.48 -13.14
CA GLN A 10 44.44 2.29 -13.52
C GLN A 10 43.43 2.40 -12.38
N ARG A 11 43.62 3.40 -11.51
CA ARG A 11 42.70 3.71 -10.41
C ARG A 11 41.33 4.19 -10.89
N GLY A 12 41.24 4.76 -12.09
CA GLY A 12 39.99 5.28 -12.66
C GLY A 12 39.04 4.22 -13.21
N ALA A 13 39.56 3.11 -13.74
CA ALA A 13 38.73 2.03 -14.29
C ALA A 13 37.89 1.35 -13.19
N ALA A 14 38.51 1.09 -12.03
CA ALA A 14 37.83 0.49 -10.88
C ALA A 14 36.69 1.38 -10.33
N SER A 15 36.83 2.71 -10.41
CA SER A 15 35.77 3.64 -9.96
C SER A 15 34.55 3.64 -10.88
N ILE A 16 34.75 3.49 -12.20
CA ILE A 16 33.66 3.44 -13.17
C ILE A 16 32.89 2.12 -13.04
N GLU A 17 33.61 1.00 -12.93
CA GLU A 17 33.00 -0.32 -12.73
C GLU A 17 32.17 -0.36 -11.45
N PHE A 18 32.68 0.22 -10.36
CA PHE A 18 31.94 0.35 -9.11
C PHE A 18 30.66 1.18 -9.25
N ALA A 19 30.68 2.27 -10.03
CA ALA A 19 29.50 3.09 -10.23
C ALA A 19 28.35 2.30 -10.91
N PHE A 20 28.67 1.45 -11.89
CA PHE A 20 27.66 0.60 -12.54
C PHE A 20 27.08 -0.46 -11.59
N VAL A 21 27.94 -1.14 -10.83
CA VAL A 21 27.49 -2.14 -9.84
C VAL A 21 26.65 -1.48 -8.75
N PHE A 22 27.04 -0.30 -8.29
CA PHE A 22 26.29 0.48 -7.31
C PHE A 22 24.88 0.82 -7.81
N ILE A 23 24.75 1.32 -9.05
CA ILE A 23 23.44 1.62 -9.64
C ILE A 23 22.57 0.37 -9.71
N LEU A 24 23.13 -0.77 -10.14
CA LEU A 24 22.39 -2.04 -10.21
C LEU A 24 21.89 -2.49 -8.83
N VAL A 25 22.77 -2.50 -7.82
CA VAL A 25 22.40 -2.90 -6.45
C VAL A 25 21.39 -1.92 -5.86
N PHE A 26 21.57 -0.63 -6.08
CA PHE A 26 20.65 0.40 -5.63
C PHE A 26 19.26 0.24 -6.27
N MET A 27 19.21 0.00 -7.58
CA MET A 27 17.94 -0.29 -8.29
C MET A 27 17.25 -1.52 -7.75
N LEU A 28 17.99 -2.60 -7.45
CA LEU A 28 17.42 -3.81 -6.88
C LEU A 28 16.90 -3.57 -5.44
N PHE A 29 17.67 -2.87 -4.62
CA PHE A 29 17.27 -2.56 -3.24
C PHE A 29 16.06 -1.65 -3.20
N TYR A 30 16.10 -0.53 -3.94
CA TYR A 30 14.99 0.39 -4.10
C TYR A 30 13.78 -0.32 -4.73
N GLY A 31 14.07 -1.24 -5.66
CA GLY A 31 13.25 -2.34 -6.14
C GLY A 31 12.33 -2.96 -5.10
N ILE A 32 13.00 -3.68 -4.21
CA ILE A 32 12.40 -4.48 -3.17
C ILE A 32 11.63 -3.59 -2.20
N VAL A 33 12.26 -2.53 -1.69
CA VAL A 33 11.62 -1.62 -0.72
C VAL A 33 10.38 -0.95 -1.32
N GLY A 34 10.48 -0.51 -2.57
CA GLY A 34 9.44 0.21 -3.27
C GLY A 34 8.19 -0.61 -3.57
N TYR A 35 8.31 -1.95 -3.63
CA TYR A 35 7.15 -2.84 -3.73
C TYR A 35 6.70 -3.41 -2.39
N VAL A 36 7.62 -3.76 -1.50
CA VAL A 36 7.28 -4.38 -0.22
C VAL A 36 6.41 -3.45 0.62
N ILE A 37 6.74 -2.16 0.70
CA ILE A 37 5.96 -1.22 1.51
C ILE A 37 4.50 -1.10 1.02
N PRO A 38 4.22 -0.80 -0.26
CA PRO A 38 2.85 -0.77 -0.78
C PRO A 38 2.11 -2.10 -0.64
N LEU A 39 2.80 -3.24 -0.81
CA LEU A 39 2.18 -4.56 -0.63
C LEU A 39 1.79 -4.83 0.82
N LEU A 40 2.63 -4.44 1.78
CA LEU A 40 2.30 -4.54 3.20
C LEU A 40 1.11 -3.65 3.56
N LEU A 41 1.06 -2.43 3.02
CA LEU A 41 -0.08 -1.52 3.21
C LEU A 41 -1.36 -2.13 2.62
N LEU A 42 -1.30 -2.64 1.40
CA LEU A 42 -2.43 -3.31 0.76
C LEU A 42 -2.91 -4.51 1.58
N SER A 43 -1.98 -5.34 2.08
CA SER A 43 -2.30 -6.47 2.95
C SER A 43 -3.01 -5.99 4.22
N SER A 44 -2.52 -4.91 4.83
CA SER A 44 -3.11 -4.37 6.05
C SER A 44 -4.50 -3.77 5.83
N TYR A 45 -4.73 -3.09 4.71
CA TYR A 45 -6.07 -2.58 4.37
C TYR A 45 -7.07 -3.72 4.17
N ASN A 46 -6.65 -4.81 3.55
CA ASN A 46 -7.48 -6.01 3.41
C ASN A 46 -7.80 -6.64 4.77
N GLU A 47 -6.81 -6.73 5.67
CA GLU A 47 -6.99 -7.26 7.02
C GLU A 47 -8.00 -6.42 7.84
N ILE A 48 -7.80 -5.10 7.89
CA ILE A 48 -8.67 -4.18 8.64
C ILE A 48 -10.08 -4.18 8.05
N SER A 49 -10.21 -4.17 6.72
CA SER A 49 -11.53 -4.23 6.06
C SER A 49 -12.25 -5.55 6.38
N ALA A 50 -11.54 -6.68 6.36
CA ALA A 50 -12.10 -7.98 6.71
C ALA A 50 -12.55 -8.03 8.17
N GLU A 51 -11.77 -7.46 9.09
CA GLU A 51 -12.15 -7.37 10.50
C GLU A 51 -13.36 -6.47 10.72
N ALA A 52 -13.42 -5.31 10.06
CA ALA A 52 -14.55 -4.40 10.14
C ALA A 52 -15.85 -5.04 9.61
N VAL A 53 -15.77 -5.81 8.52
CA VAL A 53 -16.91 -6.58 8.01
C VAL A 53 -17.33 -7.66 9.01
N ARG A 54 -16.40 -8.38 9.62
CA ARG A 54 -16.71 -9.40 10.65
C ARG A 54 -17.40 -8.79 11.86
N ALA A 55 -16.90 -7.66 12.36
CA ALA A 55 -17.51 -6.94 13.47
C ALA A 55 -18.95 -6.48 13.15
N SER A 56 -19.21 -6.12 11.88
CA SER A 56 -20.53 -5.71 11.41
C SER A 56 -21.58 -6.84 11.46
N LEU A 57 -21.16 -8.11 11.38
CA LEU A 57 -22.07 -9.27 11.49
C LEU A 57 -22.62 -9.46 12.91
N LEU A 58 -21.94 -8.94 13.93
CA LEU A 58 -22.38 -9.07 15.31
C LEU A 58 -23.60 -8.19 15.60
N ILE A 59 -23.93 -7.28 14.69
CA ILE A 59 -25.06 -6.35 14.80
C ILE A 59 -26.32 -7.05 14.28
N PRO A 60 -27.37 -7.20 15.10
CA PRO A 60 -28.62 -7.79 14.66
C PRO A 60 -29.31 -6.94 13.57
N THR A 61 -29.72 -7.57 12.47
CA THR A 61 -30.36 -6.91 11.32
C THR A 61 -31.77 -6.38 11.61
N ASN A 62 -32.37 -6.78 12.74
CA ASN A 62 -33.72 -6.39 13.16
C ASN A 62 -33.77 -5.12 14.03
N GLN A 63 -32.61 -4.47 14.27
CA GLN A 63 -32.51 -3.25 15.07
C GLN A 63 -32.94 -2.02 14.28
N GLU A 64 -33.58 -1.07 14.98
CA GLU A 64 -33.76 0.29 14.45
C GLU A 64 -32.36 0.93 14.25
N ASN A 65 -32.16 1.63 13.13
CA ASN A 65 -30.89 2.25 12.73
C ASN A 65 -29.73 1.26 12.46
N TYR A 66 -30.03 0.03 12.02
CA TYR A 66 -29.00 -0.96 11.64
C TYR A 66 -27.86 -0.40 10.76
N PRO A 67 -28.10 0.38 9.68
CA PRO A 67 -27.02 0.91 8.86
C PRO A 67 -26.07 1.85 9.62
N ASP A 68 -26.59 2.64 10.56
CA ASP A 68 -25.78 3.57 11.35
C ASP A 68 -24.96 2.84 12.42
N GLN A 69 -25.52 1.79 13.03
CA GLN A 69 -24.78 0.93 13.95
C GLN A 69 -23.61 0.24 13.23
N VAL A 70 -23.84 -0.32 12.04
CA VAL A 70 -22.78 -0.91 11.20
C VAL A 70 -21.71 0.12 10.85
N ARG A 71 -22.10 1.33 10.40
CA ARG A 71 -21.14 2.42 10.11
C ARG A 71 -20.30 2.75 11.34
N GLN A 72 -20.92 2.89 12.50
CA GLN A 72 -20.23 3.20 13.74
C GLN A 72 -19.26 2.08 14.14
N THR A 73 -19.66 0.81 14.03
CA THR A 73 -18.78 -0.32 14.32
C THR A 73 -17.60 -0.39 13.36
N VAL A 74 -17.82 -0.21 12.06
CA VAL A 74 -16.73 -0.14 11.07
C VAL A 74 -15.76 0.99 11.40
N GLN A 75 -16.29 2.18 11.73
CA GLN A 75 -15.48 3.33 12.11
C GLN A 75 -14.64 3.03 13.36
N THR A 76 -15.24 2.43 14.39
CA THR A 76 -14.54 2.01 15.61
C THR A 76 -13.40 1.04 15.31
N VAL A 77 -13.63 0.01 14.48
CA VAL A 77 -12.55 -0.95 14.12
C VAL A 77 -11.40 -0.25 13.40
N ILE A 78 -11.70 0.68 12.49
CA ILE A 78 -10.68 1.45 11.78
C ILE A 78 -9.92 2.36 12.76
N ASP A 79 -10.61 3.01 13.68
CA ASP A 79 -10.02 3.93 14.65
C ASP A 79 -9.22 3.22 15.76
N GLU A 80 -9.56 1.97 16.11
CA GLU A 80 -8.79 1.12 17.02
C GLU A 80 -7.58 0.46 16.33
N SER A 81 -7.62 0.34 15.00
CA SER A 81 -6.47 -0.15 14.22
C SER A 81 -5.30 0.85 14.19
N TRP A 82 -4.16 0.42 13.68
CA TRP A 82 -3.01 1.32 13.50
C TRP A 82 -3.32 2.52 12.57
N LEU A 83 -4.34 2.41 11.71
CA LEU A 83 -4.80 3.51 10.85
C LEU A 83 -5.52 4.61 11.60
N GLY A 84 -6.13 4.31 12.76
CA GLY A 84 -6.83 5.31 13.57
C GLY A 84 -5.91 6.42 14.05
N ALA A 85 -4.68 6.08 14.41
CA ALA A 85 -3.65 7.03 14.84
C ALA A 85 -2.97 7.80 13.69
N ARG A 86 -3.31 7.51 12.44
CA ARG A 86 -2.71 8.17 11.26
C ARG A 86 -3.60 9.31 10.76
N SER A 87 -2.97 10.24 10.04
CA SER A 87 -3.67 11.31 9.32
C SER A 87 -4.66 10.72 8.31
N ASP A 88 -5.77 11.42 8.06
CA ASP A 88 -6.80 11.04 7.08
C ASP A 88 -6.24 10.86 5.65
N SER A 89 -5.07 11.40 5.35
CA SER A 89 -4.34 11.11 4.09
C SER A 89 -4.00 9.62 3.89
N TRP A 90 -3.95 8.82 4.97
CA TRP A 90 -3.65 7.39 4.96
C TRP A 90 -4.91 6.51 4.86
N LYS A 91 -6.10 7.10 4.98
CA LYS A 91 -7.40 6.42 4.94
C LYS A 91 -8.39 7.24 4.11
N ASN A 92 -8.52 6.89 2.85
CA ASN A 92 -9.50 7.47 1.93
C ASN A 92 -10.71 6.56 1.78
N GLN A 93 -11.84 7.17 1.47
CA GLN A 93 -13.02 6.45 1.02
C GLN A 93 -12.79 5.91 -0.39
N CYS A 94 -13.34 4.74 -0.66
CA CYS A 94 -13.30 4.13 -1.97
C CYS A 94 -14.33 4.75 -2.91
N GLU A 95 -14.07 4.68 -4.22
CA GLU A 95 -15.02 5.15 -5.22
C GLU A 95 -16.34 4.36 -5.12
N GLY A 96 -17.47 5.06 -5.15
CA GLY A 96 -18.81 4.46 -4.99
C GLY A 96 -19.28 4.28 -3.54
N TYR A 97 -18.52 4.74 -2.55
CA TYR A 97 -18.92 4.74 -1.14
C TYR A 97 -19.41 6.14 -0.73
N GLU A 98 -20.72 6.29 -0.54
CA GLU A 98 -21.34 7.59 -0.24
C GLU A 98 -21.21 7.99 1.24
N SER A 99 -21.14 7.02 2.15
CA SER A 99 -21.21 7.24 3.60
C SER A 99 -20.09 6.53 4.36
N GLY A 100 -18.86 7.02 4.23
CA GLY A 100 -17.71 6.50 4.98
C GLY A 100 -17.05 5.29 4.31
N TYR A 101 -16.66 4.31 5.11
CA TYR A 101 -15.91 3.13 4.65
C TYR A 101 -16.81 1.92 4.34
N VAL A 102 -18.12 2.04 4.50
CA VAL A 102 -19.07 0.94 4.32
C VAL A 102 -20.15 1.27 3.28
N THR A 103 -20.53 0.27 2.49
CA THR A 103 -21.67 0.32 1.59
C THR A 103 -22.53 -0.93 1.76
N PHE A 104 -23.83 -0.75 1.53
CA PHE A 104 -24.83 -1.80 1.63
C PHE A 104 -25.41 -2.06 0.25
N SER A 105 -25.37 -3.32 -0.17
CA SER A 105 -26.14 -3.85 -1.29
C SER A 105 -27.21 -4.80 -0.75
N THR A 106 -28.13 -5.25 -1.61
CA THR A 106 -29.35 -5.98 -1.22
C THR A 106 -29.13 -7.07 -0.17
N ASP A 107 -28.06 -7.85 -0.30
CA ASP A 107 -27.66 -8.89 0.67
C ASP A 107 -26.15 -8.85 0.96
N THR A 108 -25.49 -7.69 0.82
CA THR A 108 -24.02 -7.64 0.96
C THR A 108 -23.58 -6.39 1.70
N ILE A 109 -22.76 -6.58 2.72
CA ILE A 109 -22.04 -5.52 3.41
C ILE A 109 -20.62 -5.50 2.86
N SER A 110 -20.18 -4.35 2.38
CA SER A 110 -18.83 -4.17 1.86
C SER A 110 -18.13 -3.06 2.62
N VAL A 111 -16.93 -3.33 3.12
CA VAL A 111 -16.06 -2.32 3.75
C VAL A 111 -14.83 -2.14 2.87
N CYS A 112 -14.48 -0.89 2.61
CA CYS A 112 -13.36 -0.55 1.75
C CYS A 112 -12.55 0.61 2.32
N ILE A 113 -11.23 0.44 2.28
CA ILE A 113 -10.24 1.42 2.71
C ILE A 113 -9.28 1.64 1.54
N ALA A 114 -9.11 2.89 1.13
CA ALA A 114 -8.24 3.26 0.02
C ALA A 114 -7.10 4.19 0.44
N HIS A 115 -6.05 4.22 -0.35
CA HIS A 115 -5.06 5.29 -0.39
C HIS A 115 -4.86 5.74 -1.83
N ASN A 116 -5.28 6.97 -2.13
CA ASN A 116 -5.43 7.47 -3.50
C ASN A 116 -4.14 8.03 -4.10
N ASN A 117 -3.01 8.00 -3.37
CA ASN A 117 -1.74 8.51 -3.89
C ASN A 117 -0.51 7.77 -3.35
N PRO A 118 -0.34 6.48 -3.68
CA PRO A 118 0.79 5.69 -3.19
C PRO A 118 2.16 6.22 -3.63
N LYS A 119 2.20 7.06 -4.68
CA LYS A 119 3.42 7.75 -5.13
C LYS A 119 3.96 8.75 -4.09
N GLN A 120 3.14 9.21 -3.14
CA GLN A 120 3.61 10.02 -1.99
C GLN A 120 4.36 9.19 -0.95
N ILE A 121 4.01 7.91 -0.81
CA ILE A 121 4.65 6.99 0.13
C ILE A 121 6.00 6.55 -0.41
N ILE A 122 6.04 6.16 -1.69
CA ILE A 122 7.25 5.76 -2.41
C ILE A 122 7.34 6.55 -3.72
N PRO A 123 8.21 7.57 -3.80
CA PRO A 123 8.30 8.45 -4.96
C PRO A 123 9.00 7.75 -6.12
N PRO A 124 8.36 7.55 -7.28
CA PRO A 124 8.96 6.78 -8.37
C PRO A 124 10.22 7.46 -8.94
N ILE A 125 11.21 6.65 -9.28
CA ILE A 125 12.47 7.10 -9.90
C ILE A 125 12.41 6.77 -11.40
N THR A 126 12.83 7.71 -12.25
CA THR A 126 12.97 7.48 -13.69
C THR A 126 14.44 7.39 -14.06
N LEU A 127 14.85 6.25 -14.61
CA LEU A 127 16.21 5.96 -15.07
C LEU A 127 16.14 5.38 -16.49
N PHE A 128 16.90 5.97 -17.42
CA PHE A 128 16.93 5.53 -18.82
C PHE A 128 15.55 5.44 -19.50
N GLY A 129 14.63 6.35 -19.15
CA GLY A 129 13.26 6.36 -19.66
C GLY A 129 12.32 5.33 -19.03
N TRP A 130 12.80 4.53 -18.07
CA TRP A 130 12.00 3.59 -17.31
C TRP A 130 11.68 4.14 -15.92
N THR A 131 10.41 4.13 -15.54
CA THR A 131 9.94 4.57 -14.23
C THR A 131 9.68 3.37 -13.32
N PHE A 132 10.20 3.43 -12.10
CA PHE A 132 10.14 2.35 -11.12
C PHE A 132 10.06 2.90 -9.68
N PRO A 133 9.30 2.28 -8.74
CA PRO A 133 8.37 1.17 -8.96
C PRO A 133 7.11 1.62 -9.69
N GLN A 134 6.50 0.70 -10.44
CA GLN A 134 5.19 0.92 -11.03
C GLN A 134 4.12 0.59 -10.00
N LEU A 135 3.51 1.64 -9.45
CA LEU A 135 2.43 1.54 -8.47
C LEU A 135 1.09 1.83 -9.14
N PRO A 136 0.00 1.18 -8.69
CA PRO A 136 -1.35 1.53 -9.12
C PRO A 136 -1.68 2.96 -8.67
N ASP A 137 -2.72 3.55 -9.27
CA ASP A 137 -3.15 4.90 -8.91
C ASP A 137 -3.77 4.97 -7.51
N ALA A 138 -4.32 3.86 -7.00
CA ALA A 138 -4.76 3.72 -5.62
C ALA A 138 -4.43 2.34 -5.05
N LEU A 139 -4.16 2.28 -3.74
CA LEU A 139 -4.11 1.03 -2.98
C LEU A 139 -5.46 0.82 -2.32
N ILE A 140 -6.15 -0.28 -2.63
CA ILE A 140 -7.52 -0.52 -2.20
C ILE A 140 -7.58 -1.87 -1.47
N GLY A 141 -7.92 -1.84 -0.18
CA GLY A 141 -8.29 -3.03 0.57
C GLY A 141 -9.80 -3.07 0.72
N GLU A 142 -10.42 -4.16 0.27
CA GLU A 142 -11.87 -4.31 0.30
C GLU A 142 -12.24 -5.71 0.78
N ALA A 143 -13.21 -5.77 1.69
CA ALA A 143 -13.81 -7.02 2.13
C ALA A 143 -15.34 -6.93 1.99
N ARG A 144 -15.95 -8.06 1.63
CA ARG A 144 -17.39 -8.16 1.44
C ARG A 144 -17.91 -9.43 2.08
N ILE A 145 -19.12 -9.36 2.62
CA ILE A 145 -19.83 -10.52 3.13
C ILE A 145 -21.28 -10.53 2.67
N GLN A 146 -21.75 -11.71 2.28
CA GLN A 146 -23.14 -11.93 1.90
C GLN A 146 -23.96 -12.40 3.10
N LEU A 147 -25.08 -11.74 3.35
CA LEU A 147 -26.07 -12.10 4.37
C LEU A 147 -27.01 -13.14 3.75
N ARG A 148 -26.93 -14.40 4.17
CA ARG A 148 -27.79 -15.49 3.70
C ARG A 148 -28.49 -16.17 4.86
#